data_AF-A0A949TBQ8-F1
#
_entry.id   AF-A0A949TBQ8-F1
#
_cell.length_a   1.000
_cell.length_b   1.000
_cell.length_c   1.000
_cell.angle_alpha   90.00
_cell.angle_beta   90.00
_cell.angle_gamma   90.00
#
_symmetry.space_group_name_H-M   'P 1'
#
loop_
_entity.id
_entity.type
_entity.pdbx_description
1 polymer ?
#
loop_
_entity_poly.entity_id
_entity_poly.type
_entity_poly.pdbx_seq_one_letter_code
_entity_poly.pdbx_strand_id
1 'polypeptide(L)'
;MSQHREIFNQLLLAFGYSAKQVSTWTGVHQSRLSRFRTGKLDLEAGEFFSLLACMPKEFQDNFWLKIRTEETDWRVKILSASDNDIEEILRGLADRWASVASKTKIAS
;
A
#
# COMPACT_ATOMS: atom_id res chain seq x y z
N MET A 1 3.61 9.92 -8.02
CA MET A 1 2.35 10.59 -7.59
C MET A 1 1.09 9.89 -8.06
N SER A 2 1.03 9.31 -9.27
CA SER A 2 -0.16 8.61 -9.79
C SER A 2 -0.70 7.52 -8.85
N GLN A 3 0.14 6.56 -8.46
CA GLN A 3 -0.24 5.45 -7.57
C GLN A 3 -0.70 5.93 -6.18
N HIS A 4 0.05 6.85 -5.57
CA HIS A 4 -0.28 7.40 -4.25
C HIS A 4 -1.65 8.11 -4.29
N ARG A 5 -1.94 8.88 -5.34
CA ARG A 5 -3.24 9.49 -5.55
C ARG A 5 -4.35 8.45 -5.74
N GLU A 6 -4.08 7.38 -6.47
CA GLU A 6 -5.05 6.33 -6.73
C GLU A 6 -5.45 5.57 -5.47
N ILE A 7 -4.46 5.13 -4.68
CA ILE A 7 -4.69 4.52 -3.36
C ILE A 7 -5.44 5.49 -2.45
N PHE A 8 -5.05 6.77 -2.43
CA PHE A 8 -5.74 7.79 -1.65
C PHE A 8 -7.21 7.92 -2.04
N ASN A 9 -7.51 7.97 -3.34
CA ASN A 9 -8.88 8.05 -3.86
C ASN A 9 -9.70 6.79 -3.52
N GLN A 10 -9.11 5.59 -3.65
CA GLN A 10 -9.78 4.34 -3.29
C GLN A 10 -10.15 4.32 -1.80
N LEU A 11 -9.23 4.75 -0.93
CA LEU A 11 -9.50 4.80 0.51
C LEU A 11 -10.54 5.86 0.86
N LEU A 12 -10.55 7.01 0.19
CA LEU A 12 -11.62 7.99 0.41
C LEU A 12 -13.00 7.39 0.13
N LEU A 13 -13.13 6.57 -0.92
CA LEU A 13 -14.36 5.87 -1.24
C LEU A 13 -14.69 4.79 -0.19
N ALA A 14 -13.71 3.98 0.21
CA ALA A 14 -13.90 2.90 1.18
C ALA A 14 -14.35 3.41 2.56
N PHE A 15 -13.81 4.55 3.00
CA PHE A 15 -14.18 5.19 4.26
C PHE A 15 -15.38 6.13 4.15
N GLY A 16 -15.93 6.34 2.95
CA GLY A 16 -17.05 7.25 2.73
C GLY A 16 -16.73 8.73 3.01
N TYR A 17 -15.46 9.14 2.87
CA TYR A 17 -15.03 10.50 3.19
C TYR A 17 -15.34 11.48 2.06
N SER A 18 -16.12 12.51 2.39
CA SER A 18 -16.43 13.60 1.48
C SER A 18 -15.27 14.58 1.33
N ALA A 19 -15.23 15.29 0.20
CA ALA A 19 -14.24 16.36 -0.02
C ALA A 19 -14.33 17.47 1.04
N LYS A 20 -15.52 17.68 1.61
CA LYS A 20 -15.73 18.64 2.71
C LYS A 20 -15.03 18.19 3.99
N GLN A 21 -15.19 16.93 4.40
CA GLN A 21 -14.52 16.38 5.58
C GLN A 21 -13.00 16.43 5.44
N VAL A 22 -12.48 15.98 4.30
CA VAL A 22 -11.04 16.02 4.01
C VAL A 22 -10.51 17.45 4.05
N SER A 23 -11.24 18.40 3.46
CA SER A 23 -10.88 19.82 3.50
C SER A 23 -10.83 20.38 4.93
N THR A 24 -11.78 19.99 5.78
CA THR A 24 -11.80 20.38 7.20
C THR A 24 -10.59 19.83 7.97
N TRP A 25 -10.20 18.57 7.76
CA TRP A 25 -9.07 17.97 8.47
C TRP A 25 -7.71 18.51 8.00
N THR A 26 -7.59 18.73 6.69
CA THR A 26 -6.29 19.04 6.05
C THR A 26 -6.05 20.54 5.87
N GLY A 27 -7.10 21.37 6.02
CA GLY A 27 -7.05 22.79 5.67
C GLY A 27 -6.94 23.06 4.16
N VAL A 28 -6.87 22.02 3.32
CA VAL A 28 -6.75 22.15 1.87
C VAL A 28 -8.11 22.54 1.30
N HIS A 29 -8.13 23.62 0.50
CA HIS A 29 -9.36 24.09 -0.12
C HIS A 29 -9.97 23.02 -1.05
N GLN A 30 -11.30 22.86 -1.03
CA GLN A 30 -12.01 21.80 -1.76
C GLN A 30 -11.72 21.80 -3.26
N SER A 31 -11.58 22.98 -3.88
CA SER A 31 -11.23 23.09 -5.30
C SER A 31 -9.85 22.51 -5.62
N ARG A 32 -8.86 22.75 -4.74
CA ARG A 32 -7.51 22.21 -4.88
C ARG A 32 -7.50 20.70 -4.69
N LEU A 33 -8.22 20.21 -3.67
CA LEU A 33 -8.40 18.78 -3.44
C LEU A 33 -9.07 18.09 -4.63
N SER A 34 -10.13 18.68 -5.20
CA SER A 34 -10.84 18.13 -6.37
C SER A 34 -9.93 18.04 -7.60
N ARG A 35 -9.13 19.10 -7.87
CA ARG A 35 -8.15 19.09 -8.97
C ARG A 35 -7.07 18.04 -8.74
N PHE A 36 -6.59 17.89 -7.51
CA PHE A 36 -5.65 16.83 -7.16
C PHE A 36 -6.24 15.45 -7.44
N ARG A 37 -7.42 15.15 -6.90
CA ARG A 37 -8.09 13.85 -7.05
C ARG A 37 -8.36 13.46 -8.49
N THR A 38 -8.61 14.43 -9.37
CA THR A 38 -8.88 14.23 -10.81
C THR A 38 -7.62 14.26 -11.68
N GLY A 39 -6.43 14.43 -11.08
CA GLY A 39 -5.17 14.52 -11.83
C GLY A 39 -4.97 15.82 -12.61
N LYS A 40 -5.85 16.82 -12.42
CA LYS A 40 -5.72 18.17 -13.01
C LYS A 40 -4.73 19.07 -12.25
N LEU A 41 -4.16 18.54 -11.18
CA LEU A 41 -3.13 19.14 -10.34
C LEU A 41 -2.36 17.99 -9.70
N ASP A 42 -1.03 18.05 -9.71
CA ASP A 42 -0.21 17.23 -8.83
C ASP A 42 0.18 18.05 -7.61
N LEU A 43 0.15 17.41 -6.44
CA LEU A 43 0.73 17.97 -5.22
C LEU A 43 2.19 17.55 -5.17
N GLU A 44 3.04 18.42 -4.62
CA GLU A 44 4.40 18.03 -4.30
C GLU A 44 4.41 16.96 -3.20
N ALA A 45 5.48 16.18 -3.11
CA ALA A 45 5.55 15.07 -2.15
C ALA A 45 5.35 15.53 -0.70
N GLY A 46 5.99 16.63 -0.30
CA GLY A 46 5.82 17.20 1.03
C GLY A 46 4.38 17.64 1.31
N GLU A 47 3.72 18.26 0.33
CA GLU A 47 2.32 18.67 0.45
C GLU A 47 1.38 17.47 0.58
N PHE A 48 1.59 16.42 -0.22
CA PHE A 48 0.80 15.19 -0.14
C PHE A 48 0.97 14.48 1.20
N PHE A 49 2.20 14.33 1.70
CA PHE A 49 2.42 13.67 2.99
C PHE A 49 1.88 14.50 4.16
N SER A 50 1.95 15.83 4.07
CA SER A 50 1.30 16.72 5.05
C SER A 50 -0.22 16.53 5.05
N LEU A 51 -0.83 16.43 3.86
CA LEU A 51 -2.25 16.13 3.71
C LEU A 51 -2.61 14.77 4.32
N LEU A 52 -1.83 13.73 4.01
CA LEU A 52 -2.04 12.39 4.55
C LEU A 52 -1.90 12.34 6.08
N ALA A 53 -0.93 13.05 6.65
CA ALA A 53 -0.69 13.10 8.09
C ALA A 53 -1.87 13.72 8.88
N CYS A 54 -2.68 14.56 8.23
CA CYS A 54 -3.89 15.13 8.81
C CYS A 54 -5.13 14.22 8.73
N MET A 55 -5.05 13.09 8.00
CA MET A 55 -6.17 12.15 7.89
C MET A 55 -6.33 11.33 9.18
N PRO A 56 -7.50 10.72 9.42
CA PRO A 56 -7.68 9.80 10.55
C PRO A 56 -6.63 8.68 10.59
N LYS A 57 -6.20 8.27 11.78
CA LYS A 57 -5.11 7.30 11.96
C LYS A 57 -5.32 6.00 11.19
N GLU A 58 -6.53 5.44 11.27
CA GLU A 58 -6.91 4.22 10.56
C GLU A 58 -6.79 4.35 9.04
N PHE A 59 -7.10 5.53 8.48
CA PHE A 59 -6.93 5.82 7.06
C PHE A 59 -5.45 5.82 6.68
N GLN A 60 -4.60 6.45 7.51
CA GLN A 60 -3.15 6.48 7.27
C GLN A 60 -2.56 5.06 7.31
N ASP A 61 -2.95 4.25 8.30
CA ASP A 61 -2.46 2.89 8.44
C ASP A 61 -2.85 2.02 7.24
N ASN A 62 -4.09 2.13 6.77
CA ASN A 62 -4.56 1.44 5.55
C ASN A 62 -3.83 1.94 4.29
N PHE A 63 -3.53 3.23 4.20
CA PHE A 63 -2.77 3.80 3.09
C PHE A 63 -1.38 3.16 3.00
N TRP A 64 -0.64 3.14 4.10
CA TRP A 64 0.69 2.55 4.14
C TRP A 64 0.68 1.04 3.95
N LEU A 65 -0.35 0.35 4.43
CA LEU A 65 -0.52 -1.08 4.18
C LEU A 65 -0.72 -1.35 2.68
N LYS A 66 -1.57 -0.58 1.98
CA LYS A 66 -1.77 -0.70 0.52
C LYS A 66 -0.51 -0.40 -0.28
N ILE A 67 0.19 0.69 0.04
CA ILE A 67 1.48 1.03 -0.60
C ILE A 67 2.47 -0.14 -0.46
N ARG A 68 2.63 -0.67 0.75
CA ARG A 68 3.52 -1.81 1.00
C ARG A 68 3.05 -3.06 0.28
N THR A 69 1.76 -3.34 0.24
CA THR A 69 1.24 -4.56 -0.38
C THR A 69 1.41 -4.53 -1.89
N GLU A 70 1.24 -3.38 -2.54
CA GLU A 70 1.49 -3.23 -3.98
C GLU A 70 2.99 -3.23 -4.32
N GLU A 71 3.86 -2.63 -3.48
CA GLU A 71 5.32 -2.76 -3.60
C GLU A 71 5.83 -4.18 -3.28
N THR A 72 4.98 -5.00 -2.67
CA THR A 72 5.26 -6.37 -2.23
C THR A 72 4.28 -7.37 -2.84
N ASP A 73 3.85 -7.14 -4.09
CA ASP A 73 3.28 -8.26 -4.84
C ASP A 73 4.42 -9.21 -5.18
N TRP A 74 4.66 -10.13 -4.24
CA TRP A 74 5.66 -11.17 -4.35
C TRP A 74 5.46 -11.99 -5.63
N ARG A 75 4.24 -12.04 -6.19
CA ARG A 75 4.01 -12.69 -7.49
C ARG A 75 4.75 -11.97 -8.60
N VAL A 76 4.72 -10.64 -8.63
CA VAL A 76 5.47 -9.84 -9.61
C VAL A 76 6.96 -10.06 -9.41
N LYS A 77 7.44 -10.05 -8.15
CA LYS A 77 8.85 -10.31 -7.85
C LYS A 77 9.33 -11.69 -8.30
N ILE A 78 8.51 -12.72 -8.12
CA ILE A 78 8.77 -14.08 -8.60
C ILE A 78 8.75 -14.12 -10.13
N LEU A 79 7.74 -13.51 -10.77
CA LEU A 79 7.64 -13.51 -12.24
C LEU A 79 8.79 -12.75 -12.93
N SER A 80 9.42 -11.80 -12.23
CA SER A 80 10.57 -11.04 -12.73
C SER A 80 11.94 -11.55 -12.24
N ALA A 81 11.96 -12.59 -11.42
CA ALA A 81 13.20 -13.12 -10.84
C ALA A 81 14.02 -13.89 -11.88
N SER A 82 15.34 -13.95 -11.69
CA SER A 82 16.19 -14.79 -12.54
C SER A 82 15.99 -16.27 -12.23
N ASP A 83 16.39 -17.16 -13.15
CA ASP A 83 16.30 -18.61 -12.94
C ASP A 83 17.03 -19.05 -11.66
N ASN A 84 18.18 -18.43 -11.36
CA ASN A 84 18.96 -18.70 -10.14
C ASN A 84 18.20 -18.28 -8.87
N ASP A 85 17.57 -17.09 -8.88
CA ASP A 85 16.78 -16.61 -7.75
C ASP A 85 15.57 -17.52 -7.50
N ILE A 86 14.93 -18.01 -8.58
CA ILE A 86 13.83 -18.96 -8.48
C ILE A 86 14.31 -20.29 -7.89
N GLU A 87 15.46 -20.81 -8.32
CA GLU A 87 16.03 -22.02 -7.74
C GLU A 87 16.29 -21.86 -6.23
N GLU A 88 16.86 -20.73 -5.82
CA GLU A 88 17.12 -20.43 -4.40
C GLU A 88 15.84 -20.31 -3.59
N ILE A 89 14.83 -19.60 -4.11
CA ILE A 89 13.51 -19.46 -3.47
C ILE A 89 12.86 -20.83 -3.29
N LEU A 90 12.84 -21.67 -4.33
CA LEU A 90 12.25 -23.01 -4.27
C LEU A 90 12.97 -23.89 -3.25
N ARG A 91 14.31 -23.84 -3.20
CA ARG A 91 15.10 -24.60 -2.24
C ARG A 91 14.80 -24.15 -0.80
N GLY A 92 14.78 -22.84 -0.55
CA GLY A 92 14.43 -22.29 0.77
C GLY A 92 13.01 -22.65 1.23
N LEU A 93 12.04 -22.67 0.31
CA LEU A 93 10.66 -23.10 0.62
C LEU A 93 10.60 -24.60 0.94
N ALA A 94 11.31 -25.44 0.18
CA ALA A 94 11.39 -26.88 0.43
C ALA A 94 12.02 -27.19 1.80
N ASP A 95 13.14 -26.53 2.14
CA ASP A 95 13.84 -26.70 3.41
C ASP A 95 12.95 -26.28 4.60
N ARG A 96 12.25 -25.15 4.47
CA ARG A 96 11.29 -24.68 5.48
C ARG A 96 10.16 -25.69 5.69
N TRP A 97 9.60 -26.21 4.60
CA TRP A 97 8.53 -27.21 4.67
C TRP A 97 9.00 -28.49 5.39
N ALA A 98 10.18 -29.00 5.04
CA ALA A 98 10.76 -30.17 5.70
C ALA A 98 11.00 -29.95 7.20
N SER A 99 11.46 -28.75 7.58
CA SER A 99 11.66 -28.37 8.99
C SER A 99 10.35 -28.31 9.78
N VAL A 100 9.26 -27.88 9.17
CA VAL A 100 7.94 -27.83 9.82
C VAL A 100 7.32 -29.23 9.90
N ALA A 101 7.37 -30.01 8.82
CA ALA A 101 6.80 -31.36 8.76
C ALA A 101 7.50 -32.34 9.72
N SER A 102 8.80 -32.18 9.94
CA SER A 102 9.56 -32.97 10.94
C SER A 102 9.17 -32.64 12.37
N LYS A 103 8.91 -31.36 12.71
CA LYS A 103 8.42 -30.96 14.04
C LYS A 103 7.03 -31.51 14.34
N THR A 104 6.13 -31.56 13.36
CA THR A 104 4.78 -32.11 13.55
C THR A 104 4.80 -33.62 13.84
N LYS A 105 5.77 -34.37 13.29
CA LYS A 105 5.92 -35.81 13.55
C LYS A 105 6.49 -36.16 14.93
N ILE A 106 7.13 -35.22 15.62
CA ILE A 106 7.73 -35.44 16.94
C ILE A 106 6.73 -35.09 18.07
N ALA A 107 5.70 -34.31 17.75
CA ALA A 107 4.67 -33.84 18.69
C ALA A 107 3.35 -34.63 18.63
N SER A 108 3.30 -35.74 17.88
CA SER A 108 2.18 -36.71 17.83
C SER A 108 2.65 -38.07 18.31
#